data_AF-A0A8T4BQJ4-F1
#
_entry.id   AF-A0A8T4BQJ4-F1
#
_cell.length_a   1.000
_cell.length_b   1.000
_cell.length_c   1.000
_cell.angle_alpha   90.00
_cell.angle_beta   90.00
_cell.angle_gamma   90.00
#
_symmetry.space_group_name_H-M   'P 1'
#
loop_
_entity.id
_entity.type
_entity.pdbx_description
1 polymer ?
#
loop_
_entity_poly.entity_id
_entity_poly.type
_entity_poly.pdbx_seq_one_letter_code
_entity_poly.pdbx_strand_id
1 'polypeptide(L)'
;MNKKGQITIFVVVAIILIAVISLFYLFKDNLRSSGSGEYDYIYSFVEECIKDVGKSATYYVSERGGYFIPSELSAEEIPYYYYSGQSYLPSKEQIEDEISKYVNEMLFFCTQNFVDFSEINISQGKINSKTHVHEEEIIFEVEYPITIQKGENTVIIKDFENIPIFMKLGSIYDLSSEIIEQQKGNNETCLTCPLNFAIEHDLYVDISLYNNDTILYLIEDQDYSPSLKFKFLNKYN
;
A
#
# COMPACT_ATOMS: atom_id res chain seq x y z
N MET A 1 -57.06 -18.69 -19.06
CA MET A 1 -55.87 -18.00 -18.48
C MET A 1 -54.71 -18.08 -19.46
N ASN A 2 -54.20 -16.92 -19.85
CA ASN A 2 -53.27 -16.64 -20.93
C ASN A 2 -51.88 -17.27 -20.75
N LYS A 3 -51.59 -18.41 -21.39
CA LYS A 3 -50.23 -18.96 -21.52
C LYS A 3 -49.44 -18.41 -22.73
N LYS A 4 -50.05 -17.53 -23.54
CA LYS A 4 -49.41 -16.93 -24.73
C LYS A 4 -48.80 -15.54 -24.49
N GLY A 5 -49.14 -14.85 -23.38
CA GLY A 5 -48.58 -13.53 -23.05
C GLY A 5 -47.21 -13.59 -22.36
N GLN A 6 -46.94 -14.65 -21.60
CA GLN A 6 -45.66 -14.82 -20.88
C GLN A 6 -44.49 -15.16 -21.81
N ILE A 7 -44.72 -15.89 -22.90
CA ILE A 7 -43.62 -16.19 -23.83
C ILE A 7 -43.16 -14.91 -24.54
N THR A 8 -44.10 -14.04 -24.91
CA THR A 8 -43.77 -12.76 -25.54
C THR A 8 -42.97 -11.84 -24.61
N ILE A 9 -43.26 -11.81 -23.31
CA ILE A 9 -42.52 -10.94 -22.39
C ILE A 9 -41.06 -11.40 -22.24
N PHE A 10 -40.80 -12.71 -22.19
CA PHE A 10 -39.43 -13.23 -22.15
C PHE A 10 -38.64 -12.92 -23.42
N VAL A 11 -39.27 -13.00 -24.59
CA VAL A 11 -38.62 -12.66 -25.87
C VAL A 11 -38.28 -11.17 -25.94
N VAL A 12 -39.20 -10.30 -25.50
CA VAL A 12 -38.97 -8.85 -25.47
C VAL A 12 -37.83 -8.49 -24.51
N VAL A 13 -37.77 -9.11 -23.32
CA VAL A 13 -36.69 -8.88 -22.35
C VAL A 13 -35.34 -9.33 -22.91
N ALA A 14 -35.26 -10.49 -23.56
CA ALA A 14 -34.02 -10.97 -24.18
C ALA A 14 -33.53 -10.02 -25.28
N ILE A 15 -34.44 -9.50 -26.12
CA ILE A 15 -34.09 -8.53 -27.16
C ILE A 15 -33.59 -7.21 -26.55
N ILE A 16 -34.23 -6.72 -25.48
CA ILE A 16 -33.79 -5.50 -24.78
C ILE A 16 -32.41 -5.71 -24.16
N LEU A 17 -32.14 -6.86 -23.54
CA LEU A 17 -30.84 -7.18 -22.97
C LEU A 17 -29.74 -7.21 -24.04
N ILE A 18 -30.00 -7.86 -25.18
CA ILE A 18 -29.07 -7.89 -26.31
C ILE A 18 -28.86 -6.48 -26.87
N ALA A 19 -29.93 -5.67 -26.97
CA ALA A 19 -29.83 -4.29 -27.43
C ALA A 19 -28.99 -3.45 -26.49
N VAL A 20 -29.17 -3.54 -25.16
CA VAL A 20 -28.38 -2.80 -24.16
C VAL A 20 -26.91 -3.22 -24.19
N ILE A 21 -26.62 -4.52 -24.27
CA ILE A 21 -25.24 -5.03 -24.39
C ILE A 21 -24.61 -4.53 -25.70
N SER A 22 -25.33 -4.64 -26.82
CA SER A 22 -24.84 -4.17 -28.12
C SER A 22 -24.60 -2.67 -28.14
N LEU A 23 -25.53 -1.90 -27.55
CA LEU A 23 -25.44 -0.45 -27.41
C LEU A 23 -24.23 -0.07 -26.55
N PHE A 24 -23.98 -0.81 -25.46
CA PHE A 24 -22.80 -0.64 -24.62
C PHE A 24 -21.50 -0.85 -25.40
N TYR A 25 -21.40 -1.90 -26.22
CA TYR A 25 -20.22 -2.12 -27.07
C TYR A 25 -20.07 -1.05 -28.17
N LEU A 26 -21.16 -0.58 -28.77
CA LEU A 26 -21.13 0.47 -29.80
C LEU A 26 -20.74 1.86 -29.23
N PHE A 27 -21.10 2.16 -27.99
CA PHE A 27 -20.71 3.42 -27.34
C PHE A 27 -19.36 3.33 -26.61
N LYS A 28 -18.89 2.13 -26.28
CA LYS A 28 -17.54 1.93 -25.71
C LYS A 28 -16.44 2.43 -26.66
N ASP A 29 -16.60 2.21 -27.97
CA ASP A 29 -15.58 2.60 -28.95
C ASP A 29 -15.68 4.08 -29.37
N ASN A 30 -16.85 4.71 -29.28
CA ASN A 30 -17.03 6.13 -29.61
C ASN A 30 -16.61 7.11 -28.50
N LEU A 31 -16.26 6.61 -27.31
CA LEU A 31 -15.58 7.39 -26.26
C LEU A 31 -14.05 7.38 -26.41
N ARG A 32 -13.50 6.55 -27.31
CA ARG A 32 -12.07 6.53 -27.65
C ARG A 32 -11.77 7.54 -28.75
N SER A 33 -11.63 8.80 -28.33
CA SER A 33 -10.90 9.82 -29.10
C SER A 33 -9.54 9.27 -29.55
N SER A 34 -9.17 9.48 -30.82
CA SER A 34 -7.95 8.97 -31.48
C SER A 34 -6.60 9.47 -30.92
N GLY A 35 -6.56 9.99 -29.69
CA GLY A 35 -5.34 10.20 -28.91
C GLY A 35 -5.27 9.38 -27.61
N SER A 36 -6.32 8.66 -27.23
CA SER A 36 -6.49 8.05 -25.89
C SER A 36 -5.52 6.91 -25.54
N GLY A 37 -5.16 6.05 -26.50
CA GLY A 37 -4.44 4.81 -26.17
C GLY A 37 -3.03 4.98 -25.60
N GLU A 38 -2.34 6.06 -25.97
CA GLU A 38 -0.96 6.33 -25.52
C GLU A 38 -0.94 6.98 -24.12
N TYR A 39 -1.89 7.87 -23.85
CA TYR A 39 -2.08 8.45 -22.52
C TYR A 39 -2.53 7.40 -21.51
N ASP A 40 -3.47 6.53 -21.89
CA ASP A 40 -3.93 5.42 -21.05
C ASP A 40 -2.76 4.49 -20.69
N TYR A 41 -1.86 4.23 -21.65
CA TYR A 41 -0.69 3.38 -21.41
C TYR A 41 0.34 4.05 -20.48
N ILE A 42 0.61 5.35 -20.61
CA ILE A 42 1.48 6.08 -19.67
C ILE A 42 0.85 6.12 -18.27
N TYR A 43 -0.46 6.33 -18.17
CA TYR A 43 -1.18 6.28 -16.90
C TYR A 43 -1.00 4.92 -16.22
N SER A 44 -1.29 3.83 -16.94
CA SER A 44 -1.14 2.47 -16.41
C SER A 44 0.30 2.13 -16.02
N PHE A 45 1.29 2.59 -16.81
CA PHE A 45 2.70 2.42 -16.46
C PHE A 45 3.05 3.11 -15.13
N VAL A 46 2.59 4.34 -14.93
CA VAL A 46 2.84 5.07 -13.68
C VAL A 46 2.09 4.43 -12.51
N GLU A 47 0.86 3.96 -12.72
CA GLU A 47 0.09 3.24 -11.72
C GLU A 47 0.80 1.94 -11.27
N GLU A 48 1.35 1.18 -12.21
CA GLU A 48 2.16 -0.01 -11.92
C GLU A 48 3.42 0.35 -11.15
N CYS A 49 4.11 1.43 -11.54
CA CYS A 49 5.24 1.95 -10.78
C CYS A 49 4.86 2.36 -9.34
N ILE A 50 3.70 2.96 -9.12
CA ILE A 50 3.21 3.30 -7.78
C ILE A 50 2.98 2.02 -6.96
N LYS A 51 2.39 0.97 -7.56
CA LYS A 51 2.19 -0.32 -6.89
C LYS A 51 3.51 -0.98 -6.51
N ASP A 52 4.47 -1.01 -7.41
CA ASP A 52 5.77 -1.65 -7.17
C ASP A 52 6.60 -0.90 -6.12
N VAL A 53 6.64 0.44 -6.23
CA VAL A 53 7.35 1.29 -5.28
C VAL A 53 6.64 1.31 -3.93
N GLY A 54 5.31 1.37 -3.90
CA GLY A 54 4.52 1.27 -2.68
C GLY A 54 4.75 -0.05 -1.96
N LYS A 55 4.77 -1.18 -2.69
CA LYS A 55 5.08 -2.50 -2.12
C LYS A 55 6.49 -2.52 -1.53
N SER A 56 7.46 -1.98 -2.27
CA SER A 56 8.85 -1.86 -1.81
C SER A 56 8.96 -0.98 -0.56
N ALA A 57 8.23 0.14 -0.52
CA ALA A 57 8.15 1.03 0.63
C ALA A 57 7.61 0.30 1.85
N THR A 58 6.51 -0.44 1.69
CA THR A 58 5.91 -1.24 2.75
C THR A 58 6.92 -2.24 3.32
N TYR A 59 7.60 -3.04 2.48
CA TYR A 59 8.63 -3.96 2.99
C TYR A 59 9.76 -3.23 3.71
N TYR A 60 10.30 -2.19 3.09
CA TYR A 60 11.47 -1.47 3.59
C TYR A 60 11.21 -0.82 4.95
N VAL A 61 10.07 -0.13 5.08
CA VAL A 61 9.66 0.60 6.29
C VAL A 61 9.21 -0.38 7.38
N SER A 62 8.47 -1.43 7.01
CA SER A 62 8.01 -2.44 7.98
C SER A 62 9.18 -3.17 8.61
N GLU A 63 10.16 -3.60 7.81
CA GLU A 63 11.32 -4.34 8.31
C GLU A 63 12.15 -3.51 9.32
N ARG A 64 12.06 -2.18 9.24
CA ARG A 64 12.70 -1.20 10.11
C ARG A 64 11.79 -0.67 11.21
N GLY A 65 10.71 -1.39 11.52
CA GLY A 65 9.78 -1.03 12.59
C GLY A 65 9.12 0.32 12.34
N GLY A 66 8.63 0.56 11.12
CA GLY A 66 7.85 1.75 10.81
C GLY A 66 8.67 2.98 10.40
N TYR A 67 9.98 2.85 10.18
CA TYR A 67 10.86 3.97 9.83
C TYR A 67 11.50 3.81 8.45
N PHE A 68 11.42 4.86 7.60
CA PHE A 68 12.21 4.96 6.38
C PHE A 68 13.64 5.40 6.72
N ILE A 69 13.78 6.39 7.59
CA ILE A 69 15.07 6.79 8.17
C ILE A 69 15.12 6.25 9.60
N PRO A 70 16.12 5.41 9.96
CA PRO A 70 16.19 4.82 11.30
C PRO A 70 16.06 5.85 12.42
N SER A 71 15.27 5.51 13.43
CA SER A 71 15.11 6.33 14.64
C SER A 71 16.46 6.52 15.35
N GLU A 72 16.68 7.69 15.95
CA GLU A 72 17.86 7.95 16.80
C GLU A 72 17.98 6.94 17.95
N LEU A 73 16.84 6.46 18.44
CA LEU A 73 16.75 5.41 19.45
C LEU A 73 16.58 4.05 18.76
N SER A 74 17.67 3.54 18.18
CA SER A 74 17.72 2.24 17.53
C SER A 74 19.03 1.50 17.85
N ALA A 75 19.03 0.18 17.64
CA ALA A 75 20.24 -0.63 17.58
C ALA A 75 20.27 -1.39 16.26
N GLU A 76 21.34 -1.22 15.48
CA GLU A 76 21.47 -1.84 14.14
C GLU A 76 20.25 -1.56 13.24
N GLU A 77 19.76 -0.32 13.23
CA GLU A 77 18.55 0.14 12.52
C GLU A 77 17.21 -0.43 13.06
N ILE A 78 17.21 -1.23 14.12
CA ILE A 78 15.99 -1.72 14.77
C ILE A 78 15.57 -0.73 15.87
N PRO A 79 14.38 -0.11 15.79
CA PRO A 79 13.96 0.91 16.75
C PRO A 79 13.63 0.29 18.11
N TYR A 80 13.90 1.03 19.18
CA TYR A 80 13.32 0.72 20.48
C TYR A 80 11.91 1.28 20.56
N TYR A 81 10.93 0.43 20.84
CA TYR A 81 9.55 0.86 21.09
C TYR A 81 9.25 0.99 22.58
N TYR A 82 10.01 0.32 23.42
CA TYR A 82 9.97 0.52 24.86
C TYR A 82 11.38 0.67 25.42
N TYR A 83 11.63 1.80 26.09
CA TYR A 83 12.96 2.11 26.63
C TYR A 83 12.83 2.99 27.87
N SER A 84 13.57 2.67 28.93
CA SER A 84 13.58 3.44 30.19
C SER A 84 12.17 3.73 30.76
N GLY A 85 11.26 2.76 30.65
CA GLY A 85 9.89 2.90 31.17
C GLY A 85 8.94 3.75 30.31
N GLN A 86 9.34 4.14 29.09
CA GLN A 86 8.56 4.96 28.17
C GLN A 86 8.32 4.23 26.85
N SER A 87 7.17 4.52 26.23
CA SER A 87 6.86 4.06 24.87
C SER A 87 7.38 5.05 23.84
N TYR A 88 8.01 4.50 22.80
CA TYR A 88 8.53 5.16 21.61
C TYR A 88 7.95 4.55 20.32
N LEU A 89 6.87 3.77 20.45
CA LEU A 89 6.10 3.27 19.31
C LEU A 89 5.64 4.47 18.46
N PRO A 90 6.03 4.57 17.18
CA PRO A 90 5.50 5.59 16.29
C PRO A 90 4.00 5.43 16.13
N SER A 91 3.26 6.52 15.92
CA SER A 91 1.83 6.42 15.58
C SER A 91 1.64 5.84 14.18
N LYS A 92 0.44 5.34 13.89
CA LYS A 92 0.08 4.82 12.56
C LYS A 92 0.31 5.89 11.48
N GLU A 93 -0.06 7.14 11.77
CA GLU A 93 0.15 8.28 10.87
C GLU A 93 1.64 8.56 10.62
N GLN A 94 2.50 8.37 11.62
CA GLN A 94 3.94 8.52 11.42
C GLN A 94 4.50 7.44 10.48
N ILE A 95 4.03 6.21 10.58
CA ILE A 95 4.42 5.13 9.66
C ILE A 95 3.92 5.42 8.24
N GLU A 96 2.68 5.90 8.09
CA GLU A 96 2.12 6.36 6.81
C GLU A 96 2.98 7.47 6.17
N ASP A 97 3.43 8.43 6.98
CA ASP A 97 4.32 9.50 6.52
C ASP A 97 5.69 8.95 6.07
N GLU A 98 6.26 7.98 6.79
CA GLU A 98 7.53 7.34 6.43
C GLU A 98 7.43 6.56 5.10
N ILE A 99 6.32 5.83 4.90
CA ILE A 99 6.04 5.15 3.63
C ILE A 99 5.89 6.16 2.49
N SER A 100 5.16 7.25 2.73
CA SER A 100 4.96 8.31 1.73
C SER A 100 6.28 8.99 1.34
N LYS A 101 7.18 9.22 2.31
CA LYS A 101 8.53 9.73 2.04
C LYS A 101 9.30 8.78 1.13
N TYR A 102 9.30 7.48 1.41
CA TYR A 102 9.94 6.50 0.53
C TYR A 102 9.39 6.58 -0.90
N VAL A 103 8.06 6.60 -1.07
CA VAL A 103 7.44 6.68 -2.40
C VAL A 103 7.86 7.95 -3.14
N ASN A 104 7.88 9.09 -2.46
CA ASN A 104 8.30 10.37 -3.06
C ASN A 104 9.74 10.36 -3.57
N GLU A 105 10.66 9.71 -2.84
CA GLU A 105 12.07 9.62 -3.21
C GLU A 105 12.32 8.54 -4.29
N MET A 106 11.55 7.46 -4.27
CA MET A 106 11.86 6.26 -5.06
C MET A 106 11.06 6.15 -6.37
N LEU A 107 9.89 6.78 -6.48
CA LEU A 107 9.02 6.64 -7.65
C LEU A 107 9.67 7.12 -8.96
N PHE A 108 10.50 8.16 -8.88
CA PHE A 108 11.28 8.65 -10.03
C PHE A 108 12.18 7.58 -10.64
N PHE A 109 12.78 6.71 -9.81
CA PHE A 109 13.65 5.64 -10.31
C PHE A 109 12.88 4.52 -11.00
N CYS A 110 11.60 4.33 -10.65
CA CYS A 110 10.74 3.40 -11.36
C CYS A 110 10.36 3.94 -12.74
N THR A 111 9.94 5.21 -12.81
CA THR A 111 9.53 5.81 -14.09
C THR A 111 10.70 6.10 -15.02
N GLN A 112 11.93 6.17 -14.51
CA GLN A 112 13.17 6.35 -15.27
C GLN A 112 13.12 7.54 -16.25
N ASN A 113 12.46 8.64 -15.89
CA ASN A 113 12.21 9.77 -16.80
C ASN A 113 11.54 9.37 -18.13
N PHE A 114 10.75 8.30 -18.12
CA PHE A 114 10.00 7.83 -19.28
C PHE A 114 10.88 7.55 -20.51
N VAL A 115 12.11 7.06 -20.31
CA VAL A 115 13.06 6.77 -21.42
C VAL A 115 12.51 5.81 -22.48
N ASP A 116 11.60 4.93 -22.09
CA ASP A 116 10.93 3.99 -23.00
C ASP A 116 9.89 4.67 -23.92
N PHE A 117 9.57 5.94 -23.65
CA PHE A 117 8.61 6.77 -24.39
C PHE A 117 9.29 7.81 -25.29
N SER A 118 10.43 7.44 -25.89
CA SER A 118 11.31 8.36 -26.63
C SER A 118 10.66 9.09 -27.83
N GLU A 119 9.52 8.61 -28.35
CA GLU A 119 8.79 9.24 -29.46
C GLU A 119 7.92 10.44 -29.03
N ILE A 120 7.81 10.71 -27.73
CA ILE A 120 6.96 11.75 -27.16
C ILE A 120 7.80 12.63 -26.22
N ASN A 121 7.49 13.93 -26.19
CA ASN A 121 8.10 14.81 -25.19
C ASN A 121 7.31 14.72 -23.88
N ILE A 122 7.91 14.14 -22.85
CA ILE A 122 7.32 14.00 -21.52
C ILE A 122 8.12 14.85 -20.54
N SER A 123 7.42 15.67 -19.75
CA SER A 123 7.99 16.39 -18.62
C SER A 123 7.22 16.07 -17.35
N GLN A 124 7.92 16.07 -16.23
CA GLN A 124 7.40 15.57 -14.97
C GLN A 124 7.62 16.59 -13.84
N GLY A 125 6.63 16.69 -12.97
CA GLY A 125 6.61 17.57 -11.81
C GLY A 125 7.14 16.88 -10.55
N LYS A 126 7.01 17.59 -9.43
CA LYS A 126 7.32 17.04 -8.11
C LYS A 126 6.29 15.97 -7.73
N ILE A 127 6.77 14.85 -7.20
CA ILE A 127 5.93 13.79 -6.65
C ILE A 127 5.53 14.16 -5.22
N ASN A 128 4.25 13.99 -4.90
CA ASN A 128 3.73 14.11 -3.55
C ASN A 128 2.71 13.00 -3.30
N SER A 129 3.04 12.09 -2.39
CA SER A 129 2.20 10.96 -2.03
C SER A 129 1.63 11.09 -0.62
N LYS A 130 0.50 10.42 -0.40
CA LYS A 130 -0.08 10.08 0.89
C LYS A 130 -0.34 8.59 0.92
N THR A 131 -0.15 8.02 2.10
CA THR A 131 -0.36 6.60 2.38
C THR A 131 -1.42 6.48 3.46
N HIS A 132 -2.31 5.51 3.33
CA HIS A 132 -3.31 5.15 4.34
C HIS A 132 -3.19 3.66 4.64
N VAL A 133 -2.86 3.32 5.88
CA VAL A 133 -2.70 1.95 6.34
C VAL A 133 -4.00 1.49 7.01
N HIS A 134 -4.71 0.61 6.31
CA HIS A 134 -5.84 -0.14 6.85
C HIS A 134 -5.37 -1.51 7.35
N GLU A 135 -6.31 -2.29 7.90
CA GLU A 135 -6.03 -3.58 8.51
C GLU A 135 -5.35 -4.55 7.54
N GLU A 136 -5.96 -4.77 6.37
CA GLU A 136 -5.51 -5.75 5.35
C GLU A 136 -4.95 -5.10 4.07
N GLU A 137 -5.01 -3.78 3.96
CA GLU A 137 -4.54 -3.07 2.77
C GLU A 137 -3.92 -1.72 3.09
N ILE A 138 -3.12 -1.25 2.14
CA ILE A 138 -2.48 0.05 2.17
C ILE A 138 -2.91 0.79 0.90
N ILE A 139 -3.48 1.98 1.05
CA ILE A 139 -3.96 2.79 -0.05
C ILE A 139 -3.01 3.96 -0.28
N PHE A 140 -2.62 4.15 -1.54
CA PHE A 140 -1.79 5.26 -1.97
C PHE A 140 -2.60 6.27 -2.77
N GLU A 141 -2.40 7.54 -2.43
CA GLU A 141 -2.81 8.70 -3.23
C GLU A 141 -1.56 9.43 -3.67
N VAL A 142 -1.33 9.56 -4.97
CA VAL A 142 -0.12 10.16 -5.52
C VAL A 142 -0.47 11.30 -6.47
N GLU A 143 -0.02 12.49 -6.12
CA GLU A 143 0.05 13.63 -7.02
C GLU A 143 1.40 13.59 -7.74
N TYR A 144 1.38 13.23 -9.03
CA TYR A 144 2.55 13.21 -9.90
C TYR A 144 2.21 13.86 -11.25
N PRO A 145 2.42 15.19 -11.39
CA PRO A 145 2.12 15.92 -12.62
C PRO A 145 3.02 15.45 -13.76
N ILE A 146 2.44 14.90 -14.82
CA ILE A 146 3.12 14.45 -16.03
C ILE A 146 2.49 15.16 -17.22
N THR A 147 3.28 15.96 -17.91
CA THR A 147 2.88 16.69 -19.12
C THR A 147 3.41 15.97 -20.33
N ILE A 148 2.52 15.55 -21.21
CA ILE A 148 2.78 14.76 -22.41
C ILE A 148 2.48 15.65 -23.62
N GLN A 149 3.49 15.89 -24.45
CA GLN A 149 3.38 16.75 -25.62
C GLN A 149 3.67 15.94 -26.90
N LYS A 150 2.69 15.93 -27.82
CA LYS A 150 2.79 15.28 -29.13
C LYS A 150 2.30 16.22 -30.23
N GLY A 151 3.24 16.80 -30.98
CA GLY A 151 2.96 17.85 -31.95
C GLY A 151 2.39 19.09 -31.26
N GLU A 152 1.18 19.51 -31.64
CA GLU A 152 0.47 20.66 -31.04
C GLU A 152 -0.40 20.28 -29.83
N ASN A 153 -0.60 18.99 -29.57
CA ASN A 153 -1.43 18.51 -28.47
C ASN A 153 -0.60 18.36 -27.19
N THR A 154 -1.15 18.86 -26.08
CA THR A 154 -0.59 18.72 -24.74
C THR A 154 -1.65 18.14 -23.81
N VAL A 155 -1.30 17.09 -23.08
CA VAL A 155 -2.14 16.47 -22.05
C VAL A 155 -1.38 16.47 -20.73
N ILE A 156 -2.11 16.70 -19.63
CA ILE A 156 -1.56 16.64 -18.28
C ILE A 156 -2.29 15.54 -17.53
N ILE A 157 -1.52 14.58 -17.02
CA ILE A 157 -1.95 13.58 -16.06
C ILE A 157 -1.35 14.01 -14.72
N LYS A 158 -2.07 13.85 -13.62
CA LYS A 158 -1.60 14.36 -12.34
C LYS A 158 -1.94 13.46 -11.17
N ASP A 159 -3.19 13.05 -11.09
CA ASP A 159 -3.71 12.43 -9.88
C ASP A 159 -3.88 10.91 -10.07
N PHE A 160 -3.28 10.15 -9.16
CA PHE A 160 -3.38 8.70 -9.05
C PHE A 160 -3.97 8.37 -7.69
N GLU A 161 -5.27 8.09 -7.65
CA GLU A 161 -6.02 7.94 -6.41
C GLU A 161 -6.40 6.48 -6.17
N ASN A 162 -6.56 6.11 -4.90
CA ASN A 162 -7.07 4.81 -4.48
C ASN A 162 -6.29 3.62 -5.05
N ILE A 163 -4.95 3.67 -5.03
CA ILE A 163 -4.11 2.57 -5.50
C ILE A 163 -3.86 1.60 -4.33
N PRO A 164 -4.47 0.40 -4.32
CA PRO A 164 -4.39 -0.49 -3.17
C PRO A 164 -3.20 -1.46 -3.27
N ILE A 165 -2.64 -1.80 -2.11
CA ILE A 165 -1.68 -2.87 -1.90
C ILE A 165 -2.19 -3.72 -0.74
N PHE A 166 -2.57 -4.97 -1.02
CA PHE A 166 -3.12 -5.90 -0.03
C PHE A 166 -1.98 -6.51 0.80
N MET A 167 -1.72 -5.93 1.96
CA MET A 167 -0.68 -6.31 2.93
C MET A 167 -1.19 -5.96 4.34
N LYS A 168 -1.08 -6.90 5.29
CA LYS A 168 -1.63 -6.75 6.67
C LYS A 168 -0.79 -5.87 7.60
N LEU A 169 -0.25 -4.75 7.09
CA LEU A 169 0.56 -3.84 7.90
C LEU A 169 -0.26 -3.22 9.05
N GLY A 170 -1.57 -2.97 8.83
CA GLY A 170 -2.45 -2.48 9.89
C GLY A 170 -2.57 -3.48 11.04
N SER A 171 -2.84 -4.75 10.76
CA SER A 171 -2.89 -5.80 11.79
C SER A 171 -1.57 -5.95 12.53
N ILE A 172 -0.44 -5.89 11.81
CA ILE A 172 0.89 -5.93 12.42
C ILE A 172 1.12 -4.74 13.37
N TYR A 173 0.70 -3.54 12.97
CA TYR A 173 0.77 -2.35 13.82
C TYR A 173 -0.10 -2.51 15.07
N ASP A 174 -1.34 -2.99 14.92
CA ASP A 174 -2.26 -3.13 16.03
C ASP A 174 -1.73 -4.15 17.06
N LEU A 175 -1.14 -5.26 16.61
CA LEU A 175 -0.42 -6.22 17.46
C LEU A 175 0.78 -5.60 18.17
N SER A 176 1.58 -4.81 17.44
CA SER A 176 2.73 -4.09 18.02
C SER A 176 2.28 -3.13 19.12
N SER A 177 1.18 -2.42 18.90
CA SER A 177 0.56 -1.53 19.88
C SER A 177 0.11 -2.30 21.13
N GLU A 178 -0.55 -3.44 20.95
CA GLU A 178 -0.97 -4.29 22.06
C GLU A 178 0.22 -4.77 22.91
N ILE A 179 1.29 -5.23 22.27
CA ILE A 179 2.53 -5.65 22.96
C ILE A 179 3.07 -4.51 23.85
N ILE A 180 3.10 -3.28 23.32
CA ILE A 180 3.62 -2.12 24.03
C ILE A 180 2.68 -1.67 25.16
N GLU A 181 1.37 -1.70 24.96
CA GLU A 181 0.40 -1.36 26.01
C GLU A 181 0.49 -2.34 27.18
N GLN A 182 0.66 -3.63 26.93
CA GLN A 182 0.81 -4.63 28.00
C GLN A 182 2.13 -4.50 28.77
N GLN A 183 3.17 -3.95 28.13
CA GLN A 183 4.44 -3.66 28.77
C GLN A 183 4.38 -2.42 29.67
N LYS A 184 3.45 -1.49 29.42
CA LYS A 184 3.26 -0.32 30.30
C LYS A 184 2.77 -0.76 31.67
N GLY A 185 3.68 -0.73 32.65
CA GLY A 185 3.37 -1.00 34.07
C GLY A 185 3.77 -2.39 34.55
N ASN A 186 4.38 -3.22 33.69
CA ASN A 186 4.90 -4.53 34.05
C ASN A 186 6.42 -4.58 33.79
N ASN A 187 7.19 -5.06 34.77
CA ASN A 187 8.63 -5.29 34.61
C ASN A 187 8.94 -6.63 33.91
N GLU A 188 7.92 -7.43 33.63
CA GLU A 188 8.05 -8.74 32.99
C GLU A 188 7.37 -8.76 31.63
N THR A 189 7.93 -9.54 30.71
CA THR A 189 7.38 -9.79 29.38
C THR A 189 6.37 -10.92 29.39
N CYS A 190 5.16 -10.66 28.92
CA CYS A 190 4.21 -11.74 28.65
C CYS A 190 4.48 -12.36 27.26
N LEU A 191 5.15 -13.52 27.23
CA LEU A 191 5.44 -14.22 25.97
C LEU A 191 4.19 -14.78 25.28
N THR A 192 3.14 -15.09 26.03
CA THR A 192 1.92 -15.72 25.49
C THR A 192 0.84 -14.74 25.11
N CYS A 193 0.89 -13.50 25.63
CA CYS A 193 -0.17 -12.53 25.39
C CYS A 193 -0.35 -12.12 23.93
N PRO A 194 0.70 -11.86 23.13
CA PRO A 194 0.51 -11.53 21.71
C PRO A 194 0.01 -12.71 20.86
N LEU A 195 0.04 -13.95 21.38
CA LEU A 195 -0.26 -15.14 20.57
C LEU A 195 -1.72 -15.22 20.14
N ASN A 196 -2.67 -14.81 20.99
CA ASN A 196 -4.09 -14.89 20.62
C ASN A 196 -4.42 -13.96 19.45
N PHE A 197 -4.01 -12.69 19.54
CA PHE A 197 -4.16 -11.73 18.46
C PHE A 197 -3.43 -12.21 17.19
N ALA A 198 -2.19 -12.69 17.33
CA ALA A 198 -1.43 -13.20 16.20
C ALA A 198 -2.16 -14.35 15.49
N ILE A 199 -2.74 -15.31 16.22
CA ILE A 199 -3.51 -16.42 15.65
C ILE A 199 -4.80 -15.91 14.98
N GLU A 200 -5.51 -14.97 15.59
CA GLU A 200 -6.75 -14.41 15.04
C GLU A 200 -6.55 -13.68 13.71
N HIS A 201 -5.39 -13.05 13.53
CA HIS A 201 -5.04 -12.29 12.32
C HIS A 201 -4.07 -13.03 11.36
N ASP A 202 -3.80 -14.32 11.60
CA ASP A 202 -2.88 -15.15 10.82
C ASP A 202 -1.46 -14.54 10.68
N LEU A 203 -0.93 -14.07 11.80
CA LEU A 203 0.40 -13.50 11.95
C LEU A 203 1.30 -14.43 12.76
N TYR A 204 2.60 -14.39 12.46
CA TYR A 204 3.62 -15.11 13.19
C TYR A 204 4.39 -14.13 14.07
N VAL A 205 4.67 -14.52 15.32
CA VAL A 205 5.46 -13.71 16.25
C VAL A 205 6.64 -14.55 16.74
N ASP A 206 7.84 -14.05 16.51
CA ASP A 206 9.07 -14.54 17.12
C ASP A 206 9.54 -13.55 18.19
N ILE A 207 9.91 -14.08 19.35
CA ILE A 207 10.37 -13.31 20.51
C ILE A 207 11.70 -13.90 20.94
N SER A 208 12.76 -13.11 20.85
CA SER A 208 14.12 -13.56 21.17
C SER A 208 14.89 -12.53 22.00
N LEU A 209 15.91 -12.98 22.73
CA LEU A 209 16.80 -12.07 23.45
C LEU A 209 17.76 -11.40 22.46
N TYR A 210 17.74 -10.07 22.41
CA TYR A 210 18.73 -9.29 21.68
C TYR A 210 20.03 -9.16 22.50
N ASN A 211 19.88 -8.91 23.81
CA ASN A 211 20.96 -8.92 24.80
C ASN A 211 20.39 -9.25 26.20
N ASN A 212 21.13 -8.96 27.28
CA ASN A 212 20.72 -9.33 28.65
C ASN A 212 19.42 -8.68 29.12
N ASP A 213 19.10 -7.48 28.64
CA ASP A 213 17.96 -6.68 29.11
C ASP A 213 17.04 -6.22 27.97
N THR A 214 17.32 -6.59 26.73
CA THR A 214 16.52 -6.22 25.55
C THR A 214 15.97 -7.46 24.83
N ILE A 215 14.67 -7.41 24.54
CA ILE A 215 13.97 -8.40 23.72
C ILE A 215 13.73 -7.85 22.32
N LEU A 216 13.97 -8.68 21.31
CA LEU A 216 13.60 -8.47 19.93
C LEU A 216 12.25 -9.13 19.66
N TYR A 217 11.32 -8.34 19.12
CA TYR A 217 10.08 -8.81 18.53
C TYR A 217 10.19 -8.80 17.02
N LEU A 218 9.79 -9.90 16.39
CA LEU A 218 9.67 -10.04 14.95
C LEU A 218 8.26 -10.56 14.65
N ILE A 219 7.45 -9.71 14.04
CA ILE A 219 6.11 -10.06 13.56
C ILE A 219 6.22 -10.29 12.05
N GLU A 220 5.69 -11.41 11.56
CA GLU A 220 5.69 -11.76 10.15
C GLU A 220 4.30 -12.11 9.63
N ASP A 221 3.98 -11.59 8.45
CA ASP A 221 2.93 -12.12 7.60
C ASP A 221 3.57 -12.96 6.48
N GLN A 222 3.27 -14.26 6.49
CA GLN A 222 3.88 -15.26 5.59
C GLN A 222 3.06 -15.50 4.32
N ASP A 223 1.96 -14.79 4.10
CA ASP A 223 1.14 -14.90 2.88
C ASP A 223 1.89 -14.40 1.63
N TYR A 224 3.01 -13.71 1.81
CA TYR A 224 3.82 -13.11 0.75
C TYR A 224 5.21 -13.73 0.62
N SER A 225 5.79 -13.60 -0.58
CA SER A 225 7.18 -13.95 -0.87
C SER A 225 7.91 -12.74 -1.45
N PRO A 226 8.89 -12.13 -0.74
CA PRO A 226 9.30 -12.45 0.64
C PRO A 226 8.20 -12.16 1.67
N SER A 227 8.29 -12.74 2.88
CA SER A 227 7.33 -12.43 3.96
C SER A 227 7.44 -10.97 4.39
N LEU A 228 6.31 -10.36 4.78
CA LEU A 228 6.30 -9.03 5.35
C LEU A 228 6.76 -9.13 6.80
N LYS A 229 7.90 -8.51 7.12
CA LYS A 229 8.50 -8.56 8.46
C LYS A 229 8.39 -7.20 9.14
N PHE A 230 8.18 -7.23 10.45
CA PHE A 230 8.15 -6.03 11.28
C PHE A 230 8.91 -6.26 12.58
N LYS A 231 9.90 -5.43 12.86
CA LYS A 231 10.87 -5.66 13.93
C LYS A 231 10.97 -4.46 14.86
N PHE A 232 11.03 -4.71 16.16
CA PHE A 232 11.31 -3.69 17.16
C PHE A 232 11.92 -4.28 18.43
N LEU A 233 12.58 -3.41 19.22
CA LEU A 233 13.24 -3.76 20.46
C LEU A 233 12.47 -3.19 21.66
N ASN A 234 12.37 -3.99 22.71
CA ASN A 234 11.88 -3.54 24.01
C ASN A 234 12.94 -3.82 25.08
N LYS A 235 13.36 -2.76 25.78
CA LYS A 235 14.34 -2.83 26.86
C LYS A 235 13.67 -2.85 28.22
N TYR A 236 14.03 -3.82 29.03
CA TYR A 236 13.58 -4.05 30.40
C TYR A 236 14.62 -3.51 31.41
N ASN A 237 14.18 -3.23 32.63
CA ASN A 237 15.01 -2.74 33.73
C ASN A 237 15.29 -3.86 34.74
#